data_AF-A0A8T4TH50-F1
#
_entry.id   AF-A0A8T4TH50-F1
#
_cell.length_a   1.000
_cell.length_b   1.000
_cell.length_c   1.000
_cell.angle_alpha   90.00
_cell.angle_beta   90.00
_cell.angle_gamma   90.00
#
_symmetry.space_group_name_H-M   'P 1'
#
loop_
_entity.id
_entity.type
_entity.pdbx_description
1 polymer ?
#
loop_
_entity_poly.entity_id
_entity_poly.type
_entity_poly.pdbx_seq_one_letter_code
_entity_poly.pdbx_strand_id
1 'polypeptide(L)' 'MRNKTHDEFIERWAEFVKNDSNWKSYHTKFINAQYEKFFKFINKLSKTKEGQEKIVELYNIKNIKGYPKLLNKLK' A
#
# COMPACT_ATOMS: atom_id res chain seq x y z
N MET A 1 -13.19 -23.55 12.46
CA MET A 1 -14.08 -23.25 11.31
C MET A 1 -13.82 -21.82 10.87
N ARG A 2 -13.24 -21.64 9.68
CA ARG A 2 -12.83 -20.34 9.14
C ARG A 2 -13.70 -20.03 7.93
N ASN A 3 -14.97 -19.70 8.17
CA ASN A 3 -15.92 -19.14 7.22
C ASN A 3 -17.08 -18.53 8.02
N LYS A 4 -16.83 -17.37 8.63
CA LYS A 4 -17.88 -16.37 8.81
C LYS A 4 -18.09 -15.76 7.43
N THR A 5 -19.31 -15.74 6.92
CA THR A 5 -19.60 -15.41 5.52
C THR A 5 -19.13 -13.99 5.20
N HIS A 6 -18.83 -13.71 3.93
CA HIS A 6 -18.46 -12.36 3.49
C HIS A 6 -19.45 -11.30 3.99
N ASP A 7 -20.73 -11.67 4.00
CA ASP A 7 -21.84 -10.83 4.45
C ASP A 7 -21.77 -10.52 5.94
N GLU A 8 -21.48 -11.51 6.80
CA GLU A 8 -21.30 -11.28 8.25
C GLU A 8 -20.16 -10.30 8.56
N PHE A 9 -19.11 -10.27 7.72
CA PHE A 9 -18.04 -9.30 7.86
C PHE A 9 -18.50 -7.88 7.49
N ILE A 10 -19.27 -7.76 6.40
CA ILE A 10 -19.85 -6.50 5.96
C ILE A 10 -20.79 -5.94 7.03
N GLU A 11 -21.69 -6.76 7.57
CA GLU A 11 -22.64 -6.35 8.61
C GLU A 11 -21.92 -5.87 9.87
N ARG A 12 -20.92 -6.62 10.35
CA ARG A 12 -20.13 -6.21 11.52
C ARG A 12 -19.35 -4.92 11.28
N TRP A 13 -18.83 -4.72 10.07
CA TRP A 13 -18.15 -3.49 9.71
C TRP A 13 -19.12 -2.31 9.66
N ALA A 14 -20.29 -2.49 9.05
CA ALA A 14 -21.33 -1.47 8.99
C ALA A 14 -21.79 -1.05 10.40
N GLU A 15 -22.00 -2.02 11.30
CA GLU A 15 -22.39 -1.76 12.68
C GLU A 15 -21.29 -1.02 13.46
N PHE A 16 -20.02 -1.39 13.27
CA PHE A 16 -18.89 -0.67 13.85
C PHE A 16 -18.82 0.79 13.37
N VAL A 17 -18.95 1.01 12.05
CA VAL A 17 -18.93 2.34 11.44
C VAL A 17 -20.08 3.22 11.94
N LYS A 18 -21.26 2.63 12.14
CA LYS A 18 -22.45 3.33 12.66
C LYS A 18 -22.27 3.76 14.11
N ASN A 19 -21.66 2.91 14.95
CA ASN A 19 -21.63 3.10 16.40
C ASN A 19 -20.35 3.77 16.93
N ASP A 20 -19.25 3.78 16.19
CA ASP A 20 -17.99 4.41 16.60
C ASP A 20 -17.61 5.58 15.69
N SER A 21 -17.77 6.82 16.17
CA SER A 21 -17.43 8.03 15.40
C SER A 21 -15.93 8.12 15.03
N ASN A 22 -15.06 7.37 15.70
CA ASN A 22 -13.63 7.31 15.42
C ASN A 22 -13.24 6.27 14.36
N TRP A 23 -14.19 5.53 13.78
CA TRP A 23 -13.92 4.48 12.78
C TRP A 23 -12.99 4.97 11.65
N LYS A 24 -13.16 6.23 11.21
CA LYS A 24 -12.32 6.85 10.17
C LYS A 24 -10.86 6.93 10.57
N SER A 25 -10.57 7.24 11.83
CA SER A 25 -9.21 7.32 12.36
C SER A 25 -8.53 5.95 12.33
N TYR A 26 -9.21 4.92 12.84
CA TYR A 26 -8.69 3.55 12.83
C TYR A 26 -8.48 3.04 11.40
N HIS A 27 -9.47 3.23 10.53
CA HIS A 27 -9.37 2.83 9.12
C HIS A 27 -8.23 3.56 8.41
N THR A 28 -8.09 4.87 8.61
CA THR A 28 -7.00 5.66 8.02
C THR A 28 -5.63 5.16 8.50
N LYS A 29 -5.47 4.89 9.80
CA LYS A 29 -4.23 4.31 10.35
C LYS A 29 -3.92 2.96 9.71
N PHE A 30 -4.92 2.10 9.54
CA PHE A 30 -4.75 0.80 8.90
C PHE A 30 -4.30 0.94 7.43
N ILE A 31 -4.97 1.78 6.65
CA ILE A 31 -4.63 2.03 5.24
C ILE A 31 -3.23 2.65 5.13
N ASN A 32 -2.91 3.64 5.95
CA ASN A 32 -1.58 4.25 5.98
C ASN A 32 -0.49 3.23 6.30
N ALA A 33 -0.71 2.30 7.23
CA ALA A 33 0.26 1.24 7.54
C ALA A 33 0.52 0.32 6.33
N GLN A 34 -0.48 0.05 5.48
CA GLN A 34 -0.28 -0.70 4.24
C GLN A 34 0.63 0.06 3.27
N TYR A 35 0.39 1.36 3.09
CA TYR A 35 1.24 2.21 2.25
C TYR A 35 2.67 2.33 2.81
N GLU A 36 2.84 2.51 4.11
CA GLU A 36 4.16 2.55 4.75
C GLU A 36 4.95 1.27 4.50
N LYS A 37 4.30 0.10 4.66
CA LYS A 37 4.92 -1.19 4.38
C LYS A 37 5.30 -1.32 2.91
N PHE A 38 4.41 -0.86 2.02
CA PHE A 38 4.66 -0.83 0.59
C PHE A 38 5.88 0.03 0.24
N PHE A 39 5.95 1.27 0.73
CA PHE A 39 7.08 2.16 0.48
C PHE A 39 8.38 1.61 1.06
N LYS A 40 8.36 1.02 2.26
CA LYS A 40 9.53 0.35 2.83
C LYS A 40 10.02 -0.79 1.94
N PHE A 41 9.11 -1.57 1.37
CA PHE A 41 9.45 -2.64 0.43
C PHE A 41 10.08 -2.08 -0.85
N ILE A 42 9.46 -1.08 -1.48
CA ILE A 42 10.00 -0.44 -2.69
C ILE A 42 11.37 0.19 -2.42
N ASN A 43 11.55 0.88 -1.29
CA ASN A 43 12.82 1.47 -0.88
C ASN A 43 13.90 0.43 -0.57
N LYS A 44 13.53 -0.79 -0.16
CA LYS A 44 14.49 -1.89 -0.01
C LYS A 44 14.88 -2.43 -1.38
N LEU A 45 13.90 -2.61 -2.26
CA LEU A 45 14.08 -3.16 -3.60
C LEU A 45 14.94 -2.22 -4.47
N SER A 46 14.76 -0.91 -4.35
CA SER A 46 15.54 0.08 -5.09
C SER A 46 17.04 0.13 -4.75
N LYS A 47 17.49 -0.52 -3.68
CA LYS A 47 18.90 -0.52 -3.27
C LYS A 47 19.78 -1.44 -4.13
N THR A 48 19.18 -2.34 -4.90
CA THR A 48 19.91 -3.24 -5.80
C THR A 48 19.57 -2.92 -7.25
N LYS A 49 20.49 -3.21 -8.17
CA LYS A 49 20.30 -2.99 -9.60
C LYS A 49 19.11 -3.80 -10.14
N GLU A 50 19.04 -5.09 -9.82
CA GLU A 50 17.93 -5.97 -10.20
C GLU A 50 16.58 -5.50 -9.63
N GLY A 51 16.58 -4.96 -8.41
CA GLY A 51 15.36 -4.47 -7.80
C GLY A 51 14.87 -3.17 -8.45
N GLN A 52 15.78 -2.29 -8.90
CA GLN A 52 15.41 -1.13 -9.71
C GLN A 52 14.79 -1.56 -11.06
N GLU A 53 15.37 -2.55 -11.73
CA GLU A 53 14.83 -3.13 -12.97
C GLU A 53 13.41 -3.68 -12.75
N LYS A 54 13.21 -4.42 -11.66
CA LYS A 54 11.89 -4.96 -11.29
C LYS A 54 10.86 -3.88 -10.97
N ILE A 55 11.26 -2.76 -10.37
CA ILE A 55 10.36 -1.61 -10.14
C ILE A 55 9.94 -1.01 -11.47
N VAL A 56 10.86 -0.85 -12.43
CA VAL A 56 10.57 -0.33 -13.77
C VAL A 56 9.55 -1.23 -14.49
N GLU A 57 9.71 -2.54 -14.40
CA GLU A 57 8.77 -3.52 -14.97
C GLU A 57 7.39 -3.44 -14.29
N LEU A 58 7.34 -3.48 -12.96
CA LEU A 58 6.10 -3.46 -12.18
C LEU A 58 5.23 -2.23 -12.47
N TYR A 59 5.88 -1.08 -12.69
CA TYR A 59 5.21 0.18 -12.98
C TYR A 59 5.15 0.53 -14.47
N ASN A 60 5.65 -0.36 -15.34
CA ASN A 60 5.73 -0.15 -16.79
C ASN A 60 6.32 1.24 -17.13
N ILE A 61 7.42 1.62 -16.47
CA ILE A 61 8.02 2.95 -16.62
C ILE A 61 8.77 3.00 -17.95
N LYS A 62 8.11 3.52 -18.99
CA LYS A 62 8.64 3.56 -20.35
C LYS A 62 9.67 4.67 -20.60
N ASN A 63 9.77 5.67 -19.71
CA ASN A 63 10.64 6.83 -19.92
C ASN A 63 11.50 7.15 -18.69
N ILE A 64 12.54 6.34 -18.49
CA ILE A 64 13.53 6.51 -17.41
C ILE A 64 14.29 7.85 -17.55
N LYS A 65 14.49 8.33 -18.78
CA LYS A 65 15.21 9.59 -19.08
C LYS A 65 14.38 10.85 -18.78
N GLY A 66 13.06 10.78 -18.88
CA GLY A 66 12.16 11.93 -18.66
C GLY A 66 11.82 12.24 -17.20
N TYR A 67 12.09 11.30 -16.28
CA TYR A 67 11.76 11.46 -14.85
C TYR A 67 12.96 11.14 -13.94
N PRO A 68 14.07 11.90 -14.03
CA PRO A 68 15.23 11.71 -13.15
C PRO A 68 14.90 11.88 -11.66
N LYS A 69 13.78 12.52 -11.32
CA LYS A 69 13.26 12.64 -9.95
C LYS A 69 12.83 11.32 -9.32
N LEU A 70 12.50 10.29 -10.12
CA LEU A 70 12.18 8.94 -9.62
C LEU A 70 13.44 8.22 -9.10
N LEU A 71 14.63 8.60 -9.56
CA LEU A 71 15.92 8.13 -9.03
C LEU A 71 16.35 8.92 -7.77
N ASN A 72 15.98 10.20 -7.67
CA ASN A 72 16.43 11.08 -6.58
C ASN A 72 15.66 10.94 -5.25
N LYS A 73 14.52 10.24 -5.22
CA LYS A 73 13.85 9.88 -3.95
C LYS A 73 14.36 8.58 -3.32
N LEU A 74 15.35 7.95 -3.94
CA LEU A 74 15.92 6.65 -3.54
C LEU A 74 17.36 6.76 -2.98
N LYS A 75 17.89 7.99 -2.85
CA LYS A 75 19.09 8.31 -2.09
C LYS A 75 18.68 8.91 -0.74
#